data_AF-A0A7S4CB57-F1
#
_entry.id   AF-A0A7S4CB57-F1
#
_cell.length_a   1.000
_cell.length_b   1.000
_cell.length_c   1.000
_cell.angle_alpha   90.00
_cell.angle_beta   90.00
_cell.angle_gamma   90.00
#
_symmetry.space_group_name_H-M   'P 1'
#
loop_
_entity.id
_entity.type
_entity.pdbx_description
1 polymer ?
#
loop_
_entity_poly.entity_id
_entity_poly.type
_entity_poly.pdbx_seq_one_letter_code
_entity_poly.pdbx_strand_id
1 'polypeptide(L)'
;ELYPGPLASRVKAERRKALDAAQRDAVAACQAALLSPPDEATVAGKKMAEELRTRAALLERLAKEHEDVGPLYDVVAFEDAEGAWRVCVDTSEAGDLAACTLLEPFRVGRQYGTLDAVSLLNYAVDVMDGGRRVVITVDSGAHGTHVAGIIGAFFPDRPELNGVAPGCQIVSVKIGDTRLDGMETGTALVRALGAARERGVHLINMSFGEYANLDDCGRFVDMARQAVDKHDIIFVTSAGNNGPALTTGGAPGTSSAVISVGAFASRQMMQPQYSLRSNQLSDIQYTWSSRGPTADGADLVCVSAPGGAIAPVPNWTLQGRQLMNGTSMSSPNACGGLALLLSGLIARGAKWSVRRVRLAIEATAITTPNAAGAEVERWSLGRG
;
A
#
# COMPACT_ATOMS: atom_id res chain seq x y z
N GLU A 1 -8.77 -12.45 0.73
CA GLU A 1 -9.66 -11.30 0.97
C GLU A 1 -9.27 -10.14 0.08
N LEU A 2 -10.24 -9.42 -0.48
CA LEU A 2 -10.02 -8.24 -1.32
C LEU A 2 -9.83 -6.97 -0.48
N TYR A 3 -10.59 -6.84 0.61
CA TYR A 3 -10.57 -5.63 1.44
C TYR A 3 -9.37 -5.60 2.39
N PRO A 4 -8.63 -4.48 2.47
CA PRO A 4 -7.74 -4.20 3.60
C PRO A 4 -8.49 -4.28 4.93
N GLY A 5 -7.84 -4.71 6.01
CA GLY A 5 -8.48 -4.91 7.33
C GLY A 5 -9.35 -3.73 7.83
N PRO A 6 -8.85 -2.47 7.82
CA PRO A 6 -9.64 -1.31 8.20
C PRO A 6 -10.87 -1.09 7.31
N LEU A 7 -10.75 -1.34 6.01
CA LEU A 7 -11.86 -1.26 5.07
C LEU A 7 -12.89 -2.36 5.31
N ALA A 8 -12.42 -3.60 5.49
CA ALA A 8 -13.28 -4.74 5.79
C ALA A 8 -14.14 -4.47 7.02
N SER A 9 -13.52 -3.92 8.07
CA SER A 9 -14.22 -3.57 9.31
C SER A 9 -15.32 -2.52 9.08
N ARG A 10 -15.03 -1.47 8.29
CA ARG A 10 -16.00 -0.43 7.92
C ARG A 10 -17.16 -0.99 7.09
N VAL A 11 -16.86 -1.76 6.05
CA VAL A 11 -17.88 -2.33 5.15
C VAL A 11 -18.78 -3.31 5.90
N LYS A 12 -18.21 -4.19 6.74
CA LYS A 12 -18.99 -5.11 7.60
C LYS A 12 -19.90 -4.35 8.55
N ALA A 13 -19.42 -3.26 9.16
CA ALA A 13 -20.24 -2.42 10.05
C ALA A 13 -21.41 -1.75 9.30
N GLU A 14 -21.19 -1.23 8.08
CA GLU A 14 -22.25 -0.62 7.29
C GLU A 14 -23.29 -1.66 6.82
N ARG A 15 -22.86 -2.82 6.33
CA ARG A 15 -23.76 -3.93 5.93
C ARG A 15 -24.57 -4.44 7.13
N ARG A 16 -23.94 -4.52 8.31
CA ARG A 16 -24.60 -4.93 9.55
C ARG A 16 -25.76 -4.02 9.95
N LYS A 17 -25.68 -2.71 9.71
CA LYS A 17 -26.79 -1.77 10.01
C LYS A 17 -28.05 -2.10 9.24
N ALA A 18 -27.92 -2.40 7.94
CA ALA A 18 -29.05 -2.74 7.09
C ALA A 18 -29.68 -4.08 7.53
N LEU A 19 -28.84 -5.07 7.86
CA LEU A 19 -29.29 -6.34 8.41
C LEU A 19 -30.00 -6.17 9.75
N ASP A 20 -29.42 -5.42 10.70
CA ASP A 20 -29.99 -5.20 12.03
C ASP A 20 -31.32 -4.42 11.96
N ALA A 21 -31.52 -3.56 10.96
CA ALA A 21 -32.81 -2.92 10.71
C ALA A 21 -33.86 -3.94 10.25
N ALA A 22 -33.57 -4.69 9.18
CA ALA A 22 -34.49 -5.72 8.65
C ALA A 22 -34.80 -6.80 9.70
N GLN A 23 -33.80 -7.18 10.49
CA GLN A 23 -33.92 -8.14 11.58
C GLN A 23 -34.86 -7.65 12.68
N ARG A 24 -34.72 -6.40 13.12
CA ARG A 24 -35.62 -5.81 14.13
C ARG A 24 -37.05 -5.79 13.63
N ASP A 25 -37.27 -5.41 12.38
CA ASP A 25 -38.60 -5.37 11.78
C ASP A 25 -39.22 -6.78 11.68
N ALA A 26 -38.43 -7.79 11.27
CA ALA A 26 -38.87 -9.17 11.18
C ALA A 26 -39.21 -9.79 12.56
N VAL A 27 -38.38 -9.53 13.58
CA VAL A 27 -38.64 -9.99 14.95
C VAL A 27 -39.87 -9.29 15.53
N ALA A 28 -40.00 -7.98 15.34
CA ALA A 28 -41.16 -7.21 15.79
C ALA A 28 -42.45 -7.69 15.13
N ALA A 29 -42.43 -8.02 13.84
CA ALA A 29 -43.57 -8.60 13.14
C ALA A 29 -43.99 -9.96 13.71
N CYS A 30 -43.03 -10.85 14.02
CA CYS A 30 -43.32 -12.13 14.65
C CYS A 30 -43.90 -11.95 16.07
N GLN A 31 -43.35 -11.03 16.86
CA GLN A 31 -43.83 -10.73 18.21
C GLN A 31 -45.23 -10.09 18.20
N ALA A 32 -45.50 -9.18 17.27
CA ALA A 32 -46.82 -8.58 17.09
C ALA A 32 -47.87 -9.63 16.72
N ALA A 33 -47.54 -10.56 15.82
CA ALA A 33 -48.42 -11.68 15.47
C ALA A 33 -48.67 -12.64 16.65
N LEU A 34 -47.72 -12.78 17.57
CA LEU A 34 -47.89 -13.55 18.81
C LEU A 34 -48.78 -12.85 19.85
N LEU A 35 -48.82 -11.51 19.86
CA LEU A 35 -49.68 -10.73 20.76
C LEU A 35 -51.17 -10.77 20.35
N SER A 36 -51.46 -11.06 19.06
CA SER A 36 -52.81 -11.36 18.54
C SER A 36 -52.84 -12.80 18.02
N PRO A 37 -52.77 -13.81 18.91
CA PRO A 37 -52.48 -15.17 18.52
C PRO A 37 -53.59 -15.76 17.64
N PRO A 38 -53.24 -16.63 16.68
CA PRO A 38 -54.22 -17.41 15.93
C PRO A 38 -55.02 -18.32 16.88
N ASP A 39 -56.24 -18.67 16.49
CA ASP A 39 -57.15 -19.46 17.33
C ASP A 39 -56.57 -20.85 17.68
N GLU A 40 -55.91 -20.93 18.84
CA GLU A 40 -55.27 -22.14 19.35
C GLU A 40 -56.27 -23.26 19.70
N ALA A 41 -57.59 -23.00 19.65
CA ALA A 41 -58.60 -24.06 19.74
C ALA A 41 -58.55 -24.99 18.51
N THR A 42 -58.03 -24.51 17.38
CA THR A 42 -57.84 -25.30 16.17
C THR A 42 -56.43 -25.87 16.06
N VAL A 43 -56.30 -27.06 15.46
CA VAL A 43 -54.98 -27.67 15.17
C VAL A 43 -54.12 -26.74 14.30
N ALA A 44 -54.75 -25.98 13.39
CA ALA A 44 -54.09 -25.01 12.54
C ALA A 44 -53.52 -23.83 13.35
N GLY A 45 -54.29 -23.26 14.29
CA GLY A 45 -53.84 -22.17 15.14
C GLY A 45 -52.68 -22.56 16.06
N LYS A 46 -52.71 -23.77 16.63
CA LYS A 46 -51.57 -24.30 17.42
C LYS A 46 -50.28 -24.38 16.60
N LYS A 47 -50.34 -24.95 15.39
CA LYS A 47 -49.19 -25.04 14.50
C LYS A 47 -48.66 -23.67 14.09
N MET A 48 -49.55 -22.72 13.84
CA MET A 48 -49.18 -21.35 13.47
C MET A 48 -48.51 -20.60 14.62
N ALA A 49 -49.00 -20.75 15.86
CA ALA A 49 -48.37 -20.16 17.03
C ALA A 49 -47.00 -20.77 17.33
N GLU A 50 -46.84 -22.09 17.16
CA GLU A 50 -45.55 -22.77 17.27
C GLU A 50 -44.56 -22.29 16.20
N GLU A 51 -45.00 -22.18 14.94
CA GLU A 51 -44.19 -21.65 13.83
C GLU A 51 -43.67 -20.25 14.12
N LEU A 52 -44.53 -19.33 14.60
CA LEU A 52 -44.13 -17.96 14.93
C LEU A 52 -43.11 -17.91 16.07
N ARG A 53 -43.27 -18.75 17.11
CA ARG A 53 -42.29 -18.86 18.21
C ARG A 53 -40.95 -19.39 17.71
N THR A 54 -40.97 -20.45 16.89
CA THR A 54 -39.75 -21.02 16.29
C THR A 54 -39.08 -20.03 15.35
N ARG A 55 -39.85 -19.28 14.55
CA ARG A 55 -39.34 -18.26 13.63
C ARG A 55 -38.65 -17.12 14.39
N ALA A 56 -39.27 -16.60 15.47
CA ALA A 56 -38.66 -15.56 16.29
C ALA A 56 -37.34 -16.04 16.92
N ALA A 57 -37.32 -17.25 17.49
CA ALA A 57 -36.10 -17.84 18.07
C ALA A 57 -35.01 -18.08 17.02
N LEU A 58 -35.39 -18.54 15.82
CA LEU A 58 -34.47 -18.73 14.70
C LEU A 58 -33.88 -17.41 14.24
N LEU A 59 -34.70 -16.36 14.09
CA LEU A 59 -34.25 -15.02 13.73
C LEU A 59 -33.21 -14.52 14.74
N GLU A 60 -33.49 -14.57 16.04
CA GLU A 60 -32.55 -14.15 17.09
C GLU A 60 -31.22 -14.92 17.03
N ARG A 61 -31.30 -16.25 16.83
CA ARG A 61 -30.10 -17.09 16.68
C ARG A 61 -29.28 -16.68 15.45
N LEU A 62 -29.92 -16.53 14.30
CA LEU A 62 -29.26 -16.14 13.05
C LEU A 62 -28.58 -14.79 13.18
N ALA A 63 -29.18 -13.81 13.86
CA ALA A 63 -28.56 -12.51 14.09
C ALA A 63 -27.30 -12.58 14.96
N LYS A 64 -27.26 -13.52 15.91
CA LYS A 64 -26.10 -13.74 16.79
C LYS A 64 -24.98 -14.49 16.08
N GLU A 65 -25.33 -15.47 15.25
CA GLU A 65 -24.39 -16.33 14.53
C GLU A 65 -23.96 -15.75 13.16
N HIS A 66 -24.54 -14.63 12.73
CA HIS A 66 -24.23 -14.02 11.43
C HIS A 66 -22.78 -13.53 11.35
N GLU A 67 -22.07 -14.06 10.36
CA GLU A 67 -20.72 -13.64 9.98
C GLU A 67 -20.73 -13.15 8.52
N ASP A 68 -20.23 -11.94 8.28
CA ASP A 68 -20.02 -11.40 6.94
C ASP A 68 -18.66 -11.87 6.42
N VAL A 69 -18.68 -12.79 5.45
CA VAL A 69 -17.51 -13.37 4.78
C VAL A 69 -16.95 -12.48 3.67
N GLY A 70 -17.56 -11.31 3.43
CA GLY A 70 -17.21 -10.41 2.34
C GLY A 70 -17.92 -10.73 1.03
N PRO A 71 -17.61 -9.95 -0.03
CA PRO A 71 -18.26 -10.14 -1.32
C PRO A 71 -17.78 -11.41 -2.03
N LEU A 72 -18.70 -12.03 -2.77
CA LEU A 72 -18.41 -13.09 -3.73
C LEU A 72 -18.84 -12.58 -5.12
N TYR A 73 -17.86 -12.39 -6.00
CA TYR A 73 -18.10 -11.84 -7.33
C TYR A 73 -17.87 -12.90 -8.41
N ASP A 74 -18.73 -12.90 -9.42
CA ASP A 74 -18.52 -13.67 -10.63
C ASP A 74 -17.54 -12.95 -11.56
N VAL A 75 -16.60 -13.70 -12.13
CA VAL A 75 -15.55 -13.16 -12.99
C VAL A 75 -15.49 -13.95 -14.28
N VAL A 76 -15.60 -13.25 -15.41
CA VAL A 76 -15.48 -13.83 -16.75
C VAL A 76 -14.38 -13.12 -17.51
N ALA A 77 -13.48 -13.89 -18.12
CA ALA A 77 -12.48 -13.38 -19.03
C ALA A 77 -12.58 -14.09 -20.38
N PHE A 78 -12.52 -13.32 -21.46
CA PHE A 78 -12.60 -13.81 -22.83
C PHE A 78 -11.81 -12.91 -23.78
N GLU A 79 -11.44 -13.45 -24.95
CA GLU A 79 -10.90 -12.65 -26.05
C GLU A 79 -12.06 -12.18 -26.93
N ASP A 80 -12.06 -10.89 -27.29
CA ASP A 80 -13.01 -10.35 -28.26
C ASP A 80 -12.67 -10.75 -29.71
N ALA A 81 -13.47 -10.29 -30.66
CA ALA A 81 -13.28 -10.62 -32.08
C ALA A 81 -11.94 -10.10 -32.63
N GLU A 82 -11.37 -9.08 -31.99
CA GLU A 82 -10.09 -8.47 -32.30
C GLU A 82 -8.91 -9.16 -31.59
N GLY A 83 -9.17 -10.17 -30.76
CA GLY A 83 -8.16 -10.90 -29.99
C GLY A 83 -7.67 -10.16 -28.74
N ALA A 84 -8.39 -9.11 -28.31
CA ALA A 84 -8.08 -8.38 -27.09
C ALA A 84 -8.80 -9.02 -25.89
N TRP A 85 -8.09 -9.14 -24.77
CA TRP A 85 -8.67 -9.65 -23.54
C TRP A 85 -9.67 -8.65 -22.95
N ARG A 86 -10.82 -9.18 -22.55
CA ARG A 86 -11.87 -8.50 -21.79
C ARG A 86 -12.12 -9.24 -20.50
N VAL A 87 -12.19 -8.52 -19.40
CA VAL A 87 -12.52 -9.06 -18.08
C VAL A 87 -13.76 -8.35 -17.55
N CYS A 88 -14.75 -9.15 -17.20
CA CYS A 88 -15.97 -8.75 -16.52
C CYS A 88 -15.86 -9.19 -15.05
N VAL A 89 -16.10 -8.27 -14.13
CA VAL A 89 -16.24 -8.56 -12.69
C VAL A 89 -17.62 -8.07 -12.29
N ASP A 90 -18.54 -8.99 -11.96
CA ASP A 90 -19.89 -8.62 -11.53
C ASP A 90 -19.88 -8.12 -10.10
N THR A 91 -19.71 -6.81 -9.95
CA THR A 91 -19.76 -6.14 -8.64
C THR A 91 -21.18 -5.83 -8.19
N SER A 92 -22.19 -6.04 -9.04
CA SER A 92 -23.61 -5.82 -8.72
C SER A 92 -24.22 -6.96 -7.91
N GLU A 93 -23.62 -8.15 -7.97
CA GLU A 93 -24.11 -9.39 -7.35
C GLU A 93 -25.51 -9.79 -7.87
N ALA A 94 -25.95 -9.25 -9.01
CA ALA A 94 -27.25 -9.49 -9.61
C ALA A 94 -27.24 -10.62 -10.66
N GLY A 95 -26.06 -11.05 -11.12
CA GLY A 95 -25.91 -12.09 -12.15
C GLY A 95 -26.15 -11.61 -13.59
N ASP A 96 -26.36 -10.30 -13.79
CA ASP A 96 -26.47 -9.71 -15.13
C ASP A 96 -25.08 -9.28 -15.64
N LEU A 97 -24.36 -10.25 -16.21
CA LEU A 97 -23.03 -10.04 -16.77
C LEU A 97 -23.03 -9.08 -17.97
N ALA A 98 -24.16 -8.88 -18.64
CA ALA A 98 -24.25 -7.99 -19.81
C ALA A 98 -24.24 -6.51 -19.42
N ALA A 99 -24.69 -6.19 -18.20
CA ALA A 99 -24.66 -4.83 -17.65
C ALA A 99 -23.29 -4.45 -17.03
N CYS A 100 -22.38 -5.42 -16.88
CA CYS A 100 -21.09 -5.20 -16.24
C CYS A 100 -20.12 -4.44 -17.14
N THR A 101 -19.24 -3.65 -16.52
CA THR A 101 -18.19 -2.94 -17.25
C THR A 101 -17.09 -3.92 -17.67
N LEU A 102 -16.78 -3.95 -18.96
CA LEU A 102 -15.67 -4.73 -19.50
C LEU A 102 -14.36 -3.95 -19.35
N LEU A 103 -13.40 -4.55 -18.67
CA LEU A 103 -12.07 -3.98 -18.47
C LEU A 103 -11.05 -4.69 -19.35
N GLU A 104 -10.16 -3.92 -19.97
CA GLU A 104 -8.93 -4.47 -20.56
C GLU A 104 -7.87 -4.71 -19.47
N PRO A 105 -6.90 -5.62 -19.70
CA PRO A 105 -5.70 -5.69 -18.87
C PRO A 105 -5.09 -4.29 -18.67
N PHE A 106 -4.80 -3.93 -17.41
CA PHE A 106 -4.37 -2.57 -17.05
C PHE A 106 -3.16 -2.09 -17.83
N ARG A 107 -2.27 -3.01 -18.22
CA ARG A 107 -1.08 -2.72 -19.04
C ARG A 107 -1.44 -2.15 -20.41
N VAL A 108 -2.59 -2.54 -20.96
CA VAL A 108 -3.07 -2.14 -22.29
C VAL A 108 -3.98 -0.92 -22.16
N GLY A 109 -5.15 -1.10 -21.55
CA GLY A 109 -6.19 -0.06 -21.53
C GLY A 109 -6.04 0.97 -20.41
N ARG A 110 -5.23 0.70 -19.38
CA ARG A 110 -5.09 1.53 -18.17
C ARG A 110 -6.44 1.84 -17.49
N GLN A 111 -7.39 0.92 -17.62
CA GLN A 111 -8.73 1.03 -17.05
C GLN A 111 -8.77 0.42 -15.64
N TYR A 112 -9.61 0.98 -14.79
CA TYR A 112 -9.87 0.45 -13.45
C TYR A 112 -11.37 0.51 -13.17
N GLY A 113 -11.85 -0.38 -12.31
CA GLY A 113 -13.20 -0.34 -11.75
C GLY A 113 -13.18 0.10 -10.29
N THR A 114 -14.35 0.43 -9.76
CA THR A 114 -14.57 0.61 -8.31
C THR A 114 -15.56 -0.45 -7.87
N LEU A 115 -15.28 -1.17 -6.79
CA LEU A 115 -16.10 -2.30 -6.36
C LEU A 115 -17.55 -1.87 -6.06
N ASP A 116 -17.73 -0.91 -5.16
CA ASP A 116 -19.04 -0.39 -4.82
C ASP A 116 -18.95 1.01 -4.16
N ALA A 117 -20.10 1.67 -4.03
CA ALA A 117 -20.18 3.02 -3.47
C ALA A 117 -19.87 3.09 -1.96
N VAL A 118 -19.96 1.98 -1.24
CA VAL A 118 -19.64 1.90 0.20
C VAL A 118 -18.15 1.71 0.39
N SER A 119 -17.54 0.75 -0.32
CA SER A 119 -16.12 0.45 -0.21
C SER A 119 -15.25 1.54 -0.82
N LEU A 120 -15.63 2.10 -1.99
CA LEU A 120 -14.80 3.01 -2.78
C LEU A 120 -13.42 2.43 -3.12
N LEU A 121 -13.29 1.10 -3.13
CA LEU A 121 -12.05 0.41 -3.43
C LEU A 121 -11.92 0.24 -4.94
N ASN A 122 -10.87 0.83 -5.50
CA ASN A 122 -10.54 0.66 -6.91
C ASN A 122 -9.81 -0.67 -7.13
N TYR A 123 -10.08 -1.29 -8.27
CA TYR A 123 -9.41 -2.49 -8.72
C TYR A 123 -9.01 -2.37 -10.18
N ALA A 124 -7.92 -3.03 -10.52
CA ALA A 124 -7.46 -3.21 -11.89
C ALA A 124 -7.36 -4.71 -12.20
N VAL A 125 -7.40 -5.06 -13.49
CA VAL A 125 -7.37 -6.45 -13.94
C VAL A 125 -6.16 -6.72 -14.81
N ASP A 126 -5.70 -7.97 -14.80
CA ASP A 126 -4.72 -8.51 -15.74
C ASP A 126 -5.10 -9.96 -16.08
N VAL A 127 -4.62 -10.46 -17.22
CA VAL A 127 -4.88 -11.84 -17.66
C VAL A 127 -3.55 -12.54 -17.92
N MET A 128 -3.36 -13.68 -17.28
CA MET A 128 -2.13 -14.45 -17.30
C MET A 128 -2.36 -15.88 -17.80
N ASP A 129 -1.26 -16.55 -18.14
CA ASP A 129 -1.23 -17.98 -18.48
C ASP A 129 -2.16 -18.38 -19.64
N GLY A 130 -2.34 -17.46 -20.61
CA GLY A 130 -3.20 -17.64 -21.78
C GLY A 130 -4.69 -17.69 -21.45
N GLY A 131 -5.15 -16.83 -20.53
CA GLY A 131 -6.55 -16.78 -20.10
C GLY A 131 -6.89 -17.65 -18.90
N ARG A 132 -5.98 -18.53 -18.46
CA ARG A 132 -6.23 -19.45 -17.33
C ARG A 132 -6.26 -18.78 -15.97
N ARG A 133 -5.76 -17.54 -15.86
CA ARG A 133 -5.75 -16.80 -14.61
C ARG A 133 -6.09 -15.33 -14.86
N VAL A 134 -7.12 -14.85 -14.17
CA VAL A 134 -7.40 -13.43 -14.01
C VAL A 134 -6.73 -12.95 -12.73
N VAL A 135 -6.05 -11.82 -12.79
CA VAL A 135 -5.42 -11.17 -11.63
C VAL A 135 -6.18 -9.89 -11.34
N ILE A 136 -6.88 -9.85 -10.22
CA ILE A 136 -7.52 -8.64 -9.71
C ILE A 136 -6.58 -7.99 -8.72
N THR A 137 -6.15 -6.77 -9.03
CA THR A 137 -5.23 -5.98 -8.20
C THR A 137 -5.99 -4.88 -7.49
N VAL A 138 -5.95 -4.93 -6.16
CA VAL A 138 -6.43 -3.91 -5.22
C VAL A 138 -5.29 -3.52 -4.30
N ASP A 139 -5.32 -2.34 -3.72
CA ASP A 139 -4.35 -1.99 -2.68
C ASP A 139 -4.50 -2.90 -1.43
N SER A 140 -3.43 -3.09 -0.67
CA SER A 140 -3.47 -3.78 0.64
C SER A 140 -3.62 -2.81 1.81
N GLY A 141 -3.54 -1.50 1.54
CA GLY A 141 -3.51 -0.44 2.54
C GLY A 141 -3.16 0.90 1.92
N ALA A 142 -3.31 1.96 2.71
CA ALA A 142 -3.09 3.34 2.24
C ALA A 142 -1.61 3.67 1.95
N HIS A 143 -0.69 2.90 2.52
CA HIS A 143 0.75 3.18 2.50
C HIS A 143 1.35 3.26 1.10
N GLY A 144 1.03 2.30 0.22
CA GLY A 144 1.60 2.28 -1.14
C GLY A 144 1.22 3.50 -1.98
N THR A 145 -0.02 3.96 -1.86
CA THR A 145 -0.49 5.19 -2.53
C THR A 145 0.16 6.44 -1.95
N HIS A 146 0.36 6.48 -0.63
CA HIS A 146 1.09 7.57 0.03
C HIS A 146 2.54 7.66 -0.46
N VAL A 147 3.25 6.53 -0.50
CA VAL A 147 4.61 6.41 -1.03
C VAL A 147 4.68 6.85 -2.50
N ALA A 148 3.78 6.35 -3.36
CA ALA A 148 3.74 6.74 -4.77
C ALA A 148 3.46 8.25 -4.94
N GLY A 149 2.61 8.81 -4.08
CA GLY A 149 2.29 10.23 -4.06
C GLY A 149 3.49 11.12 -3.75
N ILE A 150 4.34 10.72 -2.79
CA ILE A 150 5.59 11.43 -2.47
C ILE A 150 6.53 11.46 -3.69
N ILE A 151 6.60 10.37 -4.45
CA ILE A 151 7.47 10.29 -5.64
C ILE A 151 6.91 11.17 -6.76
N GLY A 152 5.65 10.99 -7.13
CA GLY A 152 5.17 11.43 -8.44
C GLY A 152 3.73 11.91 -8.50
N ALA A 153 3.11 12.32 -7.38
CA ALA A 153 1.80 12.95 -7.47
C ALA A 153 1.86 14.18 -8.40
N PHE A 154 0.82 14.36 -9.22
CA PHE A 154 0.75 15.45 -10.17
C PHE A 154 -0.63 16.13 -10.11
N PHE A 155 -0.61 17.39 -9.71
CA PHE A 155 -1.76 18.27 -9.58
C PHE A 155 -1.50 19.54 -10.40
N PRO A 156 -1.96 19.60 -11.66
CA PRO A 156 -1.65 20.72 -12.56
C PRO A 156 -2.13 22.06 -12.01
N ASP A 157 -3.30 22.09 -11.37
CA ASP A 157 -3.89 23.31 -10.80
C ASP A 157 -3.37 23.63 -9.40
N ARG A 158 -2.66 22.69 -8.76
CA ARG A 158 -2.11 22.83 -7.40
C ARG A 158 -0.70 22.24 -7.30
N PRO A 159 0.31 22.83 -7.97
CA PRO A 159 1.67 22.28 -8.00
C PRO A 159 2.32 22.11 -6.63
N GLU A 160 1.85 22.82 -5.60
CA GLU A 160 2.28 22.66 -4.21
C GLU A 160 1.94 21.29 -3.61
N LEU A 161 1.05 20.53 -4.26
CA LEU A 161 0.68 19.16 -3.88
C LEU A 161 1.45 18.09 -4.68
N ASN A 162 2.33 18.50 -5.60
CA ASN A 162 3.10 17.56 -6.40
C ASN A 162 4.05 16.72 -5.54
N GLY A 163 4.30 15.50 -5.99
CA GLY A 163 5.43 14.72 -5.53
C GLY A 163 6.75 15.36 -5.97
N VAL A 164 7.86 14.76 -5.56
CA VAL A 164 9.20 15.27 -5.87
C VAL A 164 9.48 15.26 -7.39
N ALA A 165 9.02 14.23 -8.10
CA ALA A 165 9.20 14.04 -9.54
C ALA A 165 7.84 13.81 -10.25
N PRO A 166 7.00 14.85 -10.42
CA PRO A 166 5.64 14.71 -10.97
C PRO A 166 5.59 14.23 -12.42
N GLY A 167 6.70 14.34 -13.17
CA GLY A 167 6.81 13.86 -14.55
C GLY A 167 7.20 12.38 -14.68
N CYS A 168 7.41 11.66 -13.58
CA CYS A 168 7.77 10.25 -13.63
C CYS A 168 6.53 9.37 -13.91
N GLN A 169 6.78 8.16 -14.43
CA GLN A 169 5.76 7.13 -14.55
C GLN A 169 5.91 6.16 -13.38
N ILE A 170 4.80 5.87 -12.70
CA ILE A 170 4.77 4.92 -11.58
C ILE A 170 4.27 3.56 -12.05
N VAL A 171 5.04 2.53 -11.74
CA VAL A 171 4.63 1.12 -11.87
C VAL A 171 4.38 0.58 -10.47
N SER A 172 3.12 0.42 -10.10
CA SER A 172 2.75 -0.21 -8.83
C SER A 172 2.90 -1.72 -8.94
N VAL A 173 3.65 -2.32 -8.00
CA VAL A 173 3.82 -3.77 -7.90
C VAL A 173 3.52 -4.18 -6.46
N LYS A 174 2.32 -4.73 -6.25
CA LYS A 174 1.88 -5.18 -4.94
C LYS A 174 2.66 -6.43 -4.51
N ILE A 175 3.40 -6.30 -3.41
CA ILE A 175 4.11 -7.43 -2.78
C ILE A 175 3.40 -7.99 -1.55
N GLY A 176 2.56 -7.16 -0.91
CA GLY A 176 1.81 -7.54 0.29
C GLY A 176 0.62 -8.44 -0.03
N ASP A 177 0.44 -9.48 0.78
CA ASP A 177 -0.68 -10.40 0.70
C ASP A 177 -1.74 -10.02 1.74
N THR A 178 -2.92 -9.59 1.27
CA THR A 178 -4.02 -9.20 2.16
C THR A 178 -4.46 -10.35 3.09
N ARG A 179 -4.22 -11.61 2.73
CA ARG A 179 -4.51 -12.79 3.58
C ARG A 179 -3.55 -12.91 4.77
N LEU A 180 -2.41 -12.22 4.69
CA LEU A 180 -1.36 -12.17 5.71
C LEU A 180 -1.25 -10.74 6.27
N ASP A 181 -2.37 -10.03 6.37
CA ASP A 181 -2.43 -8.64 6.86
C ASP A 181 -1.51 -7.66 6.11
N GLY A 182 -1.32 -7.90 4.81
CA GLY A 182 -0.47 -7.06 3.97
C GLY A 182 1.02 -7.38 4.04
N MET A 183 1.43 -8.42 4.77
CA MET A 183 2.80 -8.92 4.79
C MET A 183 3.25 -9.36 3.39
N GLU A 184 4.50 -9.07 3.07
CA GLU A 184 5.14 -9.54 1.85
C GLU A 184 5.44 -11.04 1.92
N THR A 185 5.64 -11.62 0.74
CA THR A 185 6.14 -13.00 0.64
C THR A 185 7.37 -13.03 -0.23
N GLY A 186 8.29 -13.95 0.05
CA GLY A 186 9.47 -14.15 -0.81
C GLY A 186 9.10 -14.39 -2.28
N THR A 187 7.98 -15.07 -2.54
CA THR A 187 7.48 -15.26 -3.91
C THR A 187 7.03 -13.97 -4.58
N ALA A 188 6.35 -13.09 -3.84
CA ALA A 188 5.92 -11.78 -4.35
C ALA A 188 7.11 -10.87 -4.62
N LEU A 189 8.11 -10.86 -3.73
CA LEU A 189 9.36 -10.12 -3.90
C LEU A 189 10.13 -10.54 -5.17
N VAL A 190 10.28 -11.85 -5.39
CA VAL A 190 10.94 -12.40 -6.60
C VAL A 190 10.17 -12.02 -7.87
N ARG A 191 8.83 -12.14 -7.85
CA ARG A 191 7.97 -11.72 -8.97
C ARG A 191 8.06 -10.22 -9.22
N ALA A 192 8.15 -9.41 -8.17
CA ALA A 192 8.23 -7.96 -8.30
C ALA A 192 9.51 -7.50 -8.99
N LEU A 193 10.66 -8.09 -8.65
CA LEU A 193 11.91 -7.81 -9.37
C LEU A 193 11.84 -8.27 -10.83
N GLY A 194 11.21 -9.41 -11.10
CA GLY A 194 10.94 -9.87 -12.47
C GLY A 194 10.10 -8.86 -13.26
N ALA A 195 8.99 -8.38 -12.67
CA ALA A 195 8.11 -7.40 -13.29
C ALA A 195 8.78 -6.04 -13.50
N ALA A 196 9.59 -5.57 -12.55
CA ALA A 196 10.39 -4.36 -12.68
C ALA A 196 11.35 -4.44 -13.87
N ARG A 197 12.07 -5.57 -14.00
CA ARG A 197 12.96 -5.82 -15.14
C ARG A 197 12.22 -5.86 -16.46
N GLU A 198 11.12 -6.61 -16.54
CA GLU A 198 10.32 -6.76 -17.76
C GLU A 198 9.74 -5.42 -18.22
N ARG A 199 9.40 -4.54 -17.28
CA ARG A 199 8.85 -3.21 -17.56
C ARG A 199 9.92 -2.14 -17.81
N GLY A 200 11.21 -2.48 -17.72
CA GLY A 200 12.31 -1.56 -17.99
C GLY A 200 12.33 -0.34 -17.07
N VAL A 201 12.02 -0.53 -15.78
CA VAL A 201 12.03 0.58 -14.81
C VAL A 201 13.46 1.06 -14.56
N HIS A 202 13.63 2.37 -14.37
CA HIS A 202 14.93 2.96 -14.05
C HIS A 202 15.24 2.95 -12.54
N LEU A 203 14.18 3.07 -11.71
CA LEU A 203 14.28 3.11 -10.25
C LEU A 203 13.28 2.15 -9.63
N ILE A 204 13.67 1.56 -8.51
CA ILE A 204 12.79 0.82 -7.60
C ILE A 204 12.80 1.56 -6.26
N ASN A 205 11.62 1.80 -5.69
CA ASN A 205 11.46 2.19 -4.31
C ASN A 205 10.78 1.07 -3.53
N MET A 206 11.46 0.51 -2.54
CA MET A 206 10.90 -0.47 -1.62
C MET A 206 10.88 0.08 -0.20
N SER A 207 9.79 0.75 0.15
CA SER A 207 9.54 1.27 1.50
C SER A 207 9.03 0.18 2.47
N PHE A 208 9.61 -1.01 2.38
CA PHE A 208 9.21 -2.21 3.12
C PHE A 208 10.45 -3.02 3.47
N GLY A 209 10.53 -3.55 4.68
CA GLY A 209 11.62 -4.41 5.09
C GLY A 209 11.37 -5.04 6.44
N GLU A 210 12.08 -6.13 6.69
CA GLU A 210 11.92 -6.97 7.87
C GLU A 210 13.28 -7.28 8.51
N TYR A 211 13.24 -7.77 9.74
CA TYR A 211 14.45 -8.27 10.39
C TYR A 211 15.05 -9.45 9.60
N ALA A 212 16.38 -9.45 9.47
CA ALA A 212 17.13 -10.56 8.88
C ALA A 212 18.18 -11.06 9.88
N ASN A 213 18.32 -12.39 9.97
CA ASN A 213 19.35 -13.01 10.82
C ASN A 213 20.78 -12.77 10.30
N LEU A 214 20.92 -12.56 9.00
CA LEU A 214 22.20 -12.35 8.32
C LEU A 214 22.05 -11.21 7.33
N ASP A 215 23.02 -10.32 7.33
CA ASP A 215 23.08 -9.18 6.42
C ASP A 215 23.66 -9.56 5.05
N ASP A 216 23.30 -8.75 4.04
CA ASP A 216 23.76 -8.80 2.65
C ASP A 216 23.80 -10.19 1.96
N CYS A 217 22.93 -11.11 2.37
CA CYS A 217 22.88 -12.46 1.82
C CYS A 217 21.45 -12.94 1.52
N GLY A 218 21.37 -14.05 0.78
CA GLY A 218 20.12 -14.70 0.44
C GLY A 218 19.59 -14.34 -0.95
N ARG A 219 18.62 -15.13 -1.40
CA ARG A 219 18.17 -15.12 -2.80
C ARG A 219 17.63 -13.77 -3.27
N PHE A 220 16.88 -13.08 -2.41
CA PHE A 220 16.34 -11.77 -2.76
C PHE A 220 17.44 -10.71 -2.92
N VAL A 221 18.41 -10.70 -1.99
CA VAL A 221 19.58 -9.81 -2.07
C VAL A 221 20.38 -10.07 -3.34
N ASP A 222 20.62 -11.33 -3.70
CA ASP A 222 21.30 -11.67 -4.96
C ASP A 222 20.55 -11.17 -6.19
N MET A 223 19.21 -11.23 -6.18
CA MET A 223 18.39 -10.71 -7.26
C MET A 223 18.37 -9.18 -7.30
N ALA A 224 18.34 -8.50 -6.15
CA ALA A 224 18.48 -7.05 -6.06
C ALA A 224 19.85 -6.61 -6.61
N ARG A 225 20.92 -7.31 -6.25
CA ARG A 225 22.27 -7.10 -6.79
C ARG A 225 22.30 -7.28 -8.31
N GLN A 226 21.63 -8.30 -8.85
CA GLN A 226 21.53 -8.47 -10.30
C GLN A 226 20.73 -7.35 -10.99
N ALA A 227 19.64 -6.87 -10.36
CA ALA A 227 18.88 -5.73 -10.88
C ALA A 227 19.76 -4.47 -10.99
N VAL A 228 20.59 -4.23 -9.97
CA VAL A 228 21.50 -3.09 -9.92
C VAL A 228 22.68 -3.26 -10.90
N ASP A 229 23.41 -4.37 -10.82
CA ASP A 229 24.68 -4.54 -11.53
C ASP A 229 24.52 -4.91 -13.01
N LYS A 230 23.44 -5.60 -13.38
CA LYS A 230 23.23 -6.11 -14.75
C LYS A 230 22.15 -5.38 -15.53
N HIS A 231 21.25 -4.69 -14.85
CA HIS A 231 20.11 -4.01 -15.47
C HIS A 231 20.08 -2.50 -15.22
N ASP A 232 21.12 -1.96 -14.57
CA ASP A 232 21.28 -0.53 -14.28
C ASP A 232 20.07 0.08 -13.54
N ILE A 233 19.40 -0.71 -12.70
CA ILE A 233 18.25 -0.26 -11.91
C ILE A 233 18.74 0.34 -10.60
N ILE A 234 18.38 1.60 -10.33
CA ILE A 234 18.67 2.23 -9.04
C ILE A 234 17.65 1.69 -8.01
N PHE A 235 18.12 0.92 -7.04
CA PHE A 235 17.28 0.35 -6.00
C PHE A 235 17.38 1.18 -4.72
N VAL A 236 16.29 1.85 -4.35
CA VAL A 236 16.14 2.64 -3.12
C VAL A 236 15.27 1.88 -2.12
N THR A 237 15.66 1.87 -0.86
CA THR A 237 14.91 1.24 0.24
C THR A 237 14.96 2.08 1.50
N SER A 238 14.00 1.88 2.40
CA SER A 238 14.00 2.48 3.74
C SER A 238 15.01 1.78 4.66
N ALA A 239 15.70 2.53 5.52
CA ALA A 239 16.64 1.96 6.50
C ALA A 239 15.97 1.18 7.65
N GLY A 240 14.71 1.50 7.96
CA GLY A 240 13.95 0.92 9.08
C GLY A 240 13.60 1.95 10.16
N ASN A 241 12.69 1.56 11.06
CA ASN A 241 12.14 2.44 12.10
C ASN A 241 12.41 1.91 13.53
N ASN A 242 13.48 1.12 13.70
CA ASN A 242 13.80 0.41 14.95
C ASN A 242 14.95 1.08 15.74
N GLY A 243 15.28 2.34 15.46
CA GLY A 243 16.22 3.12 16.26
C GLY A 243 15.71 3.36 17.69
N PRO A 244 16.52 3.93 18.60
CA PRO A 244 17.79 4.63 18.36
C PRO A 244 19.05 3.77 18.57
N ALA A 245 18.91 2.47 18.86
CA ALA A 245 20.09 1.62 19.04
C ALA A 245 20.84 1.40 17.71
N LEU A 246 22.14 1.14 17.80
CA LEU A 246 22.95 0.70 16.65
C LEU A 246 22.50 -0.70 16.20
N THR A 247 22.78 -1.03 14.94
CA THR A 247 22.48 -2.35 14.35
C THR A 247 20.98 -2.68 14.38
N THR A 248 20.17 -1.70 13.99
CA THR A 248 18.69 -1.78 13.99
C THR A 248 18.09 -1.83 12.58
N GLY A 249 18.93 -2.02 11.57
CA GLY A 249 18.51 -2.17 10.18
C GLY A 249 17.83 -3.52 9.91
N GLY A 250 17.05 -3.56 8.83
CA GLY A 250 16.43 -4.78 8.32
C GLY A 250 16.73 -4.97 6.83
N ALA A 251 16.45 -6.17 6.31
CA ALA A 251 16.54 -6.44 4.88
C ALA A 251 15.33 -5.83 4.14
N PRO A 252 15.50 -5.29 2.92
CA PRO A 252 16.74 -5.29 2.14
C PRO A 252 17.69 -4.12 2.45
N GLY A 253 17.35 -3.23 3.39
CA GLY A 253 18.16 -2.06 3.76
C GLY A 253 19.60 -2.37 4.16
N THR A 254 19.86 -3.56 4.73
CA THR A 254 21.21 -4.02 5.09
C THR A 254 22.03 -4.54 3.91
N SER A 255 21.48 -4.57 2.69
CA SER A 255 22.23 -5.00 1.50
C SER A 255 23.14 -3.91 0.95
N SER A 256 24.35 -4.30 0.55
CA SER A 256 25.30 -3.41 -0.12
C SER A 256 24.84 -2.96 -1.52
N ALA A 257 23.90 -3.70 -2.14
CA ALA A 257 23.43 -3.41 -3.49
C ALA A 257 22.45 -2.23 -3.56
N VAL A 258 21.78 -1.89 -2.46
CA VAL A 258 20.70 -0.91 -2.44
C VAL A 258 21.15 0.43 -1.84
N ILE A 259 20.41 1.49 -2.15
CA ILE A 259 20.53 2.80 -1.50
C ILE A 259 19.52 2.80 -0.34
N SER A 260 20.02 2.55 0.86
CA SER A 260 19.22 2.55 2.09
C SER A 260 19.16 3.97 2.68
N VAL A 261 17.94 4.43 2.96
CA VAL A 261 17.64 5.83 3.24
C VAL A 261 17.17 6.03 4.68
N GLY A 262 17.91 6.85 5.44
CA GLY A 262 17.57 7.30 6.78
C GLY A 262 16.52 8.42 6.77
N ALA A 263 15.97 8.76 7.95
CA ALA A 263 14.91 9.74 8.06
C ALA A 263 15.31 10.96 8.92
N PHE A 264 15.08 12.16 8.38
CA PHE A 264 15.18 13.41 9.14
C PHE A 264 13.91 14.25 9.03
N ALA A 265 13.67 15.11 10.00
CA ALA A 265 12.66 16.15 9.98
C ALA A 265 13.32 17.47 9.59
N SER A 266 12.98 18.00 8.42
CA SER A 266 13.44 19.34 8.05
C SER A 266 12.73 20.40 8.87
N ARG A 267 13.38 21.56 9.04
CA ARG A 267 12.78 22.73 9.67
C ARG A 267 11.46 23.14 9.02
N GLN A 268 11.37 23.06 7.69
CA GLN A 268 10.16 23.41 6.95
C GLN A 268 9.01 22.43 7.20
N MET A 269 9.31 21.16 7.48
CA MET A 269 8.31 20.16 7.85
C MET A 269 7.83 20.33 9.29
N MET A 270 8.72 20.74 10.19
CA MET A 270 8.45 20.78 11.63
C MET A 270 7.29 21.71 12.01
N GLN A 271 7.15 22.83 11.31
CA GLN A 271 6.07 23.78 11.54
C GLN A 271 4.68 23.20 11.21
N PRO A 272 4.38 22.74 9.98
CA PRO A 272 3.07 22.18 9.64
C PRO A 272 2.80 20.79 10.24
N GLN A 273 3.83 19.95 10.46
CA GLN A 273 3.62 18.57 10.91
C GLN A 273 3.60 18.43 12.44
N TYR A 274 4.32 19.29 13.17
CA TYR A 274 4.46 19.19 14.63
C TYR A 274 4.07 20.48 15.37
N SER A 275 3.50 21.47 14.66
CA SER A 275 3.13 22.77 15.24
C SER A 275 4.28 23.48 15.96
N LEU A 276 5.52 23.21 15.57
CA LEU A 276 6.70 23.84 16.16
C LEU A 276 6.76 25.30 15.71
N ARG A 277 6.53 26.21 16.67
CA ARG A 277 6.48 27.67 16.44
C ARG A 277 7.87 28.32 16.36
N SER A 278 8.91 27.65 16.83
CA SER A 278 10.25 28.23 16.86
C SER A 278 11.01 27.93 15.57
N ASN A 279 11.60 28.99 15.00
CA ASN A 279 12.50 28.96 13.85
C ASN A 279 13.96 28.62 14.25
N GLN A 280 14.16 28.12 15.48
CA GLN A 280 15.49 27.96 16.08
C GLN A 280 16.07 26.55 15.91
N LEU A 281 15.25 25.56 15.58
CA LEU A 281 15.73 24.21 15.31
C LEU A 281 16.18 24.12 13.85
N SER A 282 17.43 23.69 13.67
CA SER A 282 17.93 23.17 12.39
C SER A 282 17.16 21.91 12.01
N ASP A 283 17.45 21.36 10.83
CA ASP A 283 17.01 20.00 10.50
C ASP A 283 17.48 19.04 11.61
N ILE A 284 16.65 18.06 11.95
CA ILE A 284 16.93 17.09 13.02
C ILE A 284 16.66 15.68 12.53
N GLN A 285 17.49 14.75 12.93
CA GLN A 285 17.22 13.35 12.64
C GLN A 285 16.06 12.81 13.48
N TYR A 286 15.23 11.93 12.89
CA TYR A 286 14.28 11.15 13.67
C TYR A 286 14.98 10.13 14.57
N THR A 287 14.62 10.11 15.85
CA THR A 287 15.22 9.21 16.85
C THR A 287 14.92 7.74 16.61
N TRP A 288 13.78 7.42 16.00
CA TRP A 288 13.38 6.07 15.64
C TRP A 288 13.96 5.60 14.30
N SER A 289 14.61 6.45 13.51
CA SER A 289 15.28 6.01 12.28
C SER A 289 16.32 4.95 12.64
N SER A 290 16.25 3.78 12.00
CA SER A 290 17.22 2.70 12.21
C SER A 290 18.64 3.18 11.92
N ARG A 291 19.60 2.64 12.67
CA ARG A 291 21.00 3.03 12.64
C ARG A 291 21.89 1.83 12.33
N GLY A 292 22.95 2.10 11.59
CA GLY A 292 24.06 1.18 11.42
C GLY A 292 24.95 1.11 12.66
N PRO A 293 26.15 0.52 12.55
CA PRO A 293 26.53 -0.35 11.44
C PRO A 293 25.59 -1.58 11.36
N THR A 294 25.55 -2.23 10.21
CA THR A 294 24.99 -3.58 10.07
C THR A 294 25.76 -4.57 10.95
N ALA A 295 25.23 -5.78 11.16
CA ALA A 295 25.84 -6.76 12.06
C ALA A 295 27.23 -7.22 11.57
N ASP A 296 27.50 -7.11 10.27
CA ASP A 296 28.79 -7.37 9.62
C ASP A 296 29.73 -6.13 9.58
N GLY A 297 29.31 -4.99 10.14
CA GLY A 297 30.13 -3.77 10.26
C GLY A 297 30.02 -2.79 9.08
N ALA A 298 29.19 -3.06 8.07
CA ALA A 298 28.95 -2.14 6.96
C ALA A 298 28.04 -0.96 7.32
N ASP A 299 27.99 0.05 6.45
CA ASP A 299 27.04 1.15 6.58
C ASP A 299 25.62 0.64 6.27
N LEU A 300 24.69 0.85 7.21
CA LEU A 300 23.26 0.67 6.94
C LEU A 300 22.69 1.82 6.12
N VAL A 301 22.92 3.06 6.57
CA VAL A 301 22.33 4.26 5.98
C VAL A 301 23.32 4.85 4.98
N CYS A 302 22.91 4.97 3.71
CA CYS A 302 23.74 5.59 2.68
C CYS A 302 23.63 7.12 2.76
N VAL A 303 22.40 7.62 2.77
CA VAL A 303 22.01 9.03 2.86
C VAL A 303 20.70 9.15 3.62
N SER A 304 20.34 10.34 4.08
CA SER A 304 19.05 10.61 4.71
C SER A 304 18.18 11.53 3.85
N ALA A 305 16.87 11.38 4.01
CA ALA A 305 15.88 12.21 3.34
C ALA A 305 14.73 12.57 4.30
N PRO A 306 13.90 13.58 3.96
CA PRO A 306 12.72 13.94 4.73
C PRO A 306 11.81 12.74 5.08
N GLY A 307 11.70 12.41 6.36
CA GLY A 307 10.98 11.22 6.85
C GLY A 307 9.50 11.41 7.16
N GLY A 308 8.94 12.59 6.91
CA GLY A 308 7.54 12.92 7.17
C GLY A 308 6.92 13.58 5.95
N ALA A 309 5.71 13.18 5.57
CA ALA A 309 5.04 13.73 4.40
C ALA A 309 3.52 13.76 4.56
N ILE A 310 2.92 14.82 4.01
CA ILE A 310 1.47 14.91 3.78
C ILE A 310 1.26 14.57 2.31
N ALA A 311 0.80 13.35 2.02
CA ALA A 311 0.65 12.85 0.65
C ALA A 311 -0.73 12.21 0.43
N PRO A 312 -1.15 12.02 -0.83
CA PRO A 312 -2.42 11.39 -1.16
C PRO A 312 -2.56 9.98 -0.59
N VAL A 313 -3.79 9.60 -0.25
CA VAL A 313 -4.15 8.23 0.17
C VAL A 313 -5.35 7.75 -0.65
N PRO A 314 -5.64 6.45 -0.70
CA PRO A 314 -6.78 5.93 -1.47
C PRO A 314 -8.11 6.49 -0.98
N ASN A 315 -9.08 6.64 -1.90
CA ASN A 315 -10.40 7.19 -1.60
C ASN A 315 -11.19 6.37 -0.56
N TRP A 316 -10.96 5.05 -0.46
CA TRP A 316 -11.62 4.19 0.53
C TRP A 316 -11.28 4.54 1.97
N THR A 317 -10.18 5.28 2.20
CA THR A 317 -9.81 5.84 3.51
C THR A 317 -10.71 6.99 3.95
N LEU A 318 -11.58 7.48 3.06
CA LEU A 318 -12.44 8.66 3.26
C LEU A 318 -11.65 9.95 3.51
N GLN A 319 -10.36 9.96 3.18
CA GLN A 319 -9.47 11.10 3.28
C GLN A 319 -8.76 11.29 1.93
N GLY A 320 -8.54 12.53 1.51
CA GLY A 320 -7.79 12.79 0.27
C GLY A 320 -6.27 12.75 0.46
N ARG A 321 -5.80 12.87 1.71
CA ARG A 321 -4.39 12.95 2.09
C ARG A 321 -4.21 12.62 3.56
N GLN A 322 -3.03 12.13 3.92
CA GLN A 322 -2.68 11.80 5.30
C GLN A 322 -1.25 12.24 5.61
N LEU A 323 -1.03 12.70 6.85
CA LEU A 323 0.31 12.87 7.41
C LEU A 323 0.81 11.49 7.88
N MET A 324 1.94 11.04 7.33
CA MET A 324 2.65 9.85 7.79
C MET A 324 4.12 10.17 8.00
N ASN A 325 4.75 9.50 8.97
CA ASN A 325 6.18 9.57 9.22
C ASN A 325 6.79 8.16 9.31
N GLY A 326 8.00 8.02 8.79
CA GLY A 326 8.72 6.76 8.68
C GLY A 326 9.89 6.88 7.71
N THR A 327 10.88 5.99 7.80
CA THR A 327 11.86 5.83 6.71
C THR A 327 11.19 5.38 5.42
N SER A 328 9.98 4.82 5.51
CA SER A 328 9.09 4.56 4.38
C SER A 328 8.69 5.82 3.59
N MET A 329 8.76 7.02 4.20
CA MET A 329 8.49 8.30 3.55
C MET A 329 9.79 9.00 3.11
N SER A 330 10.93 8.72 3.77
CA SER A 330 12.23 9.23 3.32
C SER A 330 12.72 8.53 2.06
N SER A 331 12.55 7.20 1.97
CA SER A 331 12.88 6.42 0.78
C SER A 331 12.26 6.97 -0.53
N PRO A 332 10.94 7.23 -0.62
CA PRO A 332 10.34 7.80 -1.83
C PRO A 332 10.75 9.24 -2.08
N ASN A 333 11.05 10.02 -1.03
CA ASN A 333 11.56 11.37 -1.21
C ASN A 333 12.94 11.35 -1.91
N ALA A 334 13.85 10.50 -1.43
CA ALA A 334 15.14 10.26 -2.09
C ALA A 334 14.97 9.67 -3.49
N CYS A 335 14.04 8.71 -3.68
CA CYS A 335 13.75 8.11 -4.98
C CYS A 335 13.27 9.16 -6.00
N GLY A 336 12.38 10.07 -5.59
CA GLY A 336 11.94 11.18 -6.44
C GLY A 336 13.09 12.12 -6.80
N GLY A 337 13.98 12.45 -5.87
CA GLY A 337 15.18 13.25 -6.15
C GLY A 337 16.12 12.55 -7.15
N LEU A 338 16.31 11.24 -6.99
CA LEU A 338 17.07 10.41 -7.92
C LEU A 338 16.41 10.33 -9.31
N ALA A 339 15.08 10.31 -9.39
CA ALA A 339 14.36 10.36 -10.66
C ALA A 339 14.61 11.69 -11.41
N LEU A 340 14.62 12.82 -10.69
CA LEU A 340 14.96 14.13 -11.27
C LEU A 340 16.42 14.17 -11.77
N LEU A 341 17.35 13.69 -10.95
CA LEU A 341 18.78 13.61 -11.32
C LEU A 341 18.96 12.78 -12.59
N LEU A 342 18.33 11.60 -12.62
CA LEU A 342 18.42 10.69 -13.76
C LEU A 342 17.77 11.29 -15.01
N SER A 343 16.62 11.95 -14.87
CA SER A 343 15.96 12.67 -15.97
C SER A 343 16.91 13.72 -16.59
N GLY A 344 17.58 14.52 -15.76
CA GLY A 344 18.55 15.51 -16.21
C GLY A 344 19.79 14.89 -16.89
N LEU A 345 20.29 13.76 -16.38
CA LEU A 345 21.42 13.04 -16.99
C LEU A 345 21.05 12.49 -18.37
N ILE A 346 19.88 11.87 -18.49
CA ILE A 346 19.37 11.32 -19.76
C ILE A 346 19.16 12.45 -20.78
N ALA A 347 18.51 13.54 -20.38
CA ALA A 347 18.25 14.68 -21.26
C ALA A 347 19.54 15.32 -21.83
N ARG A 348 20.65 15.24 -21.10
CA ARG A 348 21.97 15.74 -21.52
C ARG A 348 22.79 14.71 -22.31
N GLY A 349 22.30 13.49 -22.49
CA GLY A 349 23.08 12.39 -23.06
C GLY A 349 24.30 12.00 -22.22
N ALA A 350 24.29 12.31 -20.92
CA ALA A 350 25.39 12.00 -20.03
C ALA A 350 25.43 10.51 -19.70
N LYS A 351 26.61 9.89 -19.79
CA LYS A 351 26.81 8.51 -19.34
C LYS A 351 26.67 8.44 -17.82
N TRP A 352 25.78 7.58 -17.34
CA TRP A 352 25.56 7.32 -15.93
C TRP A 352 25.67 5.82 -15.64
N SER A 353 25.75 5.48 -14.36
CA SER A 353 25.69 4.11 -13.84
C SER A 353 25.19 4.21 -12.41
N VAL A 354 24.56 3.16 -11.89
CA VAL A 354 24.02 3.16 -10.52
C VAL A 354 25.10 3.55 -9.50
N ARG A 355 26.31 3.00 -9.63
CA ARG A 355 27.45 3.32 -8.75
C ARG A 355 27.86 4.79 -8.80
N ARG A 356 27.91 5.41 -9.98
CA ARG A 356 28.27 6.85 -10.12
C ARG A 356 27.21 7.74 -9.52
N VAL A 357 25.93 7.38 -9.69
CA VAL A 357 24.81 8.12 -9.08
C VAL A 357 24.88 8.00 -7.56
N ARG A 358 25.05 6.80 -7.01
CA ARG A 358 25.23 6.57 -5.57
C ARG A 358 26.40 7.36 -4.99
N LEU A 359 27.57 7.28 -5.62
CA LEU A 359 28.75 8.03 -5.18
C LEU A 359 28.53 9.54 -5.22
N ALA A 360 27.83 10.04 -6.24
CA ALA A 360 27.53 11.46 -6.34
C ALA A 360 26.63 11.92 -5.19
N ILE A 361 25.51 11.23 -4.93
CA ILE A 361 24.61 11.62 -3.83
C ILE A 361 25.30 11.52 -2.47
N GLU A 362 26.10 10.47 -2.24
CA GLU A 362 26.83 10.26 -0.99
C GLU A 362 27.92 11.31 -0.78
N ALA A 363 28.61 11.74 -1.84
CA ALA A 363 29.67 12.75 -1.73
C ALA A 363 29.13 14.18 -1.59
N THR A 364 27.90 14.44 -2.05
CA THR A 364 27.29 15.78 -2.00
C THR A 364 26.26 15.94 -0.89
N ALA A 365 25.98 14.89 -0.13
CA ALA A 365 25.06 14.95 1.00
C ALA A 365 25.57 15.94 2.07
N ILE A 366 24.64 16.62 2.73
CA ILE A 366 24.94 17.65 3.73
C ILE A 366 24.63 17.08 5.10
N THR A 367 25.61 17.12 6.01
CA THR A 367 25.39 16.67 7.37
C THR A 367 24.43 17.58 8.12
N THR A 368 23.54 16.96 8.88
CA THR A 368 22.52 17.63 9.67
C THR A 368 22.86 17.47 11.16
N PRO A 369 22.80 18.53 11.99
CA PRO A 369 23.04 18.40 13.42
C PRO A 369 21.88 17.70 14.14
N ASN A 370 22.10 17.26 15.38
CA ASN A 370 21.06 16.73 16.23
C ASN A 370 20.25 17.87 16.88
N ALA A 371 19.22 17.51 17.67
CA ALA A 371 18.38 18.50 18.38
C ALA A 371 19.15 19.41 19.35
N ALA A 372 20.35 19.04 19.78
CA ALA A 372 21.24 19.85 20.62
C ALA A 372 22.28 20.66 19.81
N GLY A 373 22.23 20.62 18.48
CA GLY A 373 23.18 21.30 17.60
C GLY A 373 24.52 20.58 17.42
N ALA A 374 24.68 19.37 17.96
CA ALA A 374 25.90 18.58 17.82
C ALA A 374 25.88 17.71 16.55
N GLU A 375 27.05 17.31 16.09
CA GLU A 375 27.20 16.41 14.94
C GLU A 375 26.48 15.08 15.18
N VAL A 376 25.74 14.61 14.18
CA VAL A 376 25.10 13.29 14.21
C VAL A 376 26.06 12.27 13.64
N GLU A 377 26.15 11.12 14.30
CA GLU A 377 26.99 10.01 13.85
C GLU A 377 26.61 9.51 12.45
N ARG A 378 27.63 9.14 11.66
CA ARG A 378 27.48 8.56 10.31
C ARG A 378 26.56 7.34 10.29
N TRP A 379 26.55 6.54 11.36
CA TRP A 379 25.68 5.38 11.48
C TRP A 379 24.19 5.71 11.40
N SER A 380 23.87 6.96 11.66
CA SER A 380 22.52 7.45 11.77
C SER A 380 22.07 8.18 10.51
N LEU A 381 22.85 9.16 10.03
CA LEU A 381 22.49 9.93 8.82
C LEU A 381 23.05 9.36 7.52
N GLY A 382 23.95 8.39 7.60
CA GLY A 382 24.80 8.03 6.47
C GLY A 382 25.77 9.16 6.15
N ARG A 383 25.85 9.54 4.88
CA ARG A 383 26.71 10.64 4.42
C ARG A 383 26.10 12.04 4.59
N GLY A 384 24.84 12.13 4.99
CA GLY A 384 24.11 13.38 5.21
C GLY A 384 22.61 13.17 5.03
#